data_AF-K5VAW5-F1
#
_entry.id   AF-K5VAW5-F1
#
_cell.length_a   1.000
_cell.length_b   1.000
_cell.length_c   1.000
_cell.angle_alpha   90.00
_cell.angle_beta   90.00
_cell.angle_gamma   90.00
#
_symmetry.space_group_name_H-M   'P 1'
#
loop_
_entity.id
_entity.type
_entity.pdbx_description
1 polymer ?
#
loop_
_entity_poly.entity_id
_entity_poly.type
_entity_poly.pdbx_seq_one_letter_code
_entity_poly.pdbx_strand_id
1 'polypeptide(L)'
;ENPIVWIDLETTGNEVFRDTILEIAVIITDQHLREAHPGIQYVIKTDDKTLNSMHPECIKMHADSGLTAECKQSPHTKEFVRDQVLAYIQEYVPKFKGVIGGSSVHFDKTILMREMPLITDWLKYQ
;
A
#
# COMPACT_ATOMS: atom_id res chain seq x y z
N GLU A 1 -13.68 6.38 19.29
CA GLU A 1 -13.13 7.21 18.20
C GLU A 1 -12.78 6.30 17.04
N ASN A 2 -12.85 6.79 15.79
CA ASN A 2 -12.54 5.98 14.62
C ASN A 2 -11.08 6.21 14.23
N PRO A 3 -10.21 5.18 14.26
CA PRO A 3 -8.80 5.34 13.87
C PRO A 3 -8.69 5.67 12.37
N ILE A 4 -7.63 6.40 12.02
CA ILE A 4 -7.29 6.71 10.63
C ILE A 4 -6.15 5.78 10.22
N VAL A 5 -6.34 5.06 9.12
CA VAL A 5 -5.33 4.19 8.51
C VAL A 5 -4.74 4.92 7.32
N TRP A 6 -3.57 5.50 7.52
CA TRP A 6 -2.81 6.21 6.49
C TRP A 6 -2.14 5.17 5.60
N ILE A 7 -2.45 5.19 4.31
CA ILE A 7 -1.86 4.27 3.33
C ILE A 7 -1.24 5.10 2.22
N ASP A 8 -0.03 4.73 1.85
CA ASP A 8 0.71 5.26 0.70
C ASP A 8 1.21 4.09 -0.15
N LEU A 9 1.03 4.18 -1.46
CA LEU A 9 1.40 3.12 -2.41
C LEU A 9 2.33 3.66 -3.47
N GLU A 10 3.39 2.91 -3.75
CA GLU A 10 4.14 3.06 -5.00
C GLU A 10 3.68 2.01 -5.99
N THR A 11 3.46 2.41 -7.23
CA THR A 11 2.87 1.57 -8.28
C THR A 11 3.68 1.64 -9.57
N THR A 12 3.39 0.76 -10.51
CA THR A 12 3.99 0.76 -11.86
C THR A 12 3.57 1.96 -12.74
N GLY A 13 2.57 2.72 -12.30
CA GLY A 13 1.93 3.82 -13.02
C GLY A 13 0.66 4.31 -12.32
N ASN A 14 -0.12 5.17 -12.98
CA ASN A 14 -1.27 5.88 -12.39
C ASN A 14 -2.64 5.39 -12.88
N GLU A 15 -2.72 4.22 -13.54
CA GLU A 15 -3.96 3.63 -14.04
C GLU A 15 -4.39 2.42 -13.19
N VAL A 16 -5.48 2.59 -12.42
CA VAL A 16 -6.03 1.58 -11.49
C VAL A 16 -6.27 0.20 -12.11
N PHE A 17 -6.54 0.08 -13.42
CA PHE A 17 -6.83 -1.20 -14.07
C PHE A 17 -5.65 -1.80 -14.85
N ARG A 18 -4.55 -1.05 -14.99
CA ARG A 18 -3.34 -1.48 -15.70
C ARG A 18 -2.19 -1.74 -14.74
N ASP A 19 -2.02 -0.85 -13.78
CA ASP A 19 -0.84 -0.81 -12.92
C ASP A 19 -0.96 -1.72 -11.71
N THR A 20 0.16 -2.09 -11.10
CA THR A 20 0.23 -2.94 -9.91
C THR A 20 1.03 -2.27 -8.81
N ILE A 21 0.80 -2.70 -7.57
CA ILE A 21 1.47 -2.18 -6.37
C ILE A 21 2.89 -2.76 -6.31
N LEU A 22 3.86 -1.88 -6.10
CA LEU A 22 5.28 -2.18 -5.89
C LEU A 22 5.66 -2.05 -4.42
N GLU A 23 5.05 -1.10 -3.71
CA GLU A 23 5.32 -0.84 -2.30
C GLU A 23 4.03 -0.41 -1.58
N ILE A 24 3.97 -0.70 -0.28
CA ILE A 24 2.93 -0.19 0.60
C ILE A 24 3.53 0.23 1.94
N ALA A 25 3.19 1.44 2.38
CA ALA A 25 3.45 1.94 3.72
C ALA A 25 2.14 2.22 4.45
N VAL A 26 2.08 1.86 5.75
CA VAL A 26 0.88 2.04 6.57
C VAL A 26 1.22 2.60 7.94
N ILE A 27 0.53 3.68 8.33
CA ILE A 27 0.56 4.27 9.68
C ILE A 27 -0.86 4.34 10.23
N ILE A 28 -1.03 4.15 11.54
CA ILE A 28 -2.34 4.21 12.19
C ILE A 28 -2.30 5.30 13.26
N THR A 29 -3.22 6.25 13.17
CA THR A 29 -3.38 7.32 14.16
C THR A 29 -4.77 7.32 14.75
N ASP A 30 -4.90 7.94 15.91
CA ASP A 30 -6.20 8.43 16.38
C ASP A 30 -6.64 9.69 15.60
N GLN A 31 -7.79 10.23 15.97
CA GLN A 31 -8.35 11.45 15.38
C GLN A 31 -7.56 12.73 15.71
N HIS A 32 -6.61 12.66 16.65
CA HIS A 32 -5.72 13.74 17.05
C HIS A 32 -4.32 13.59 16.43
N LEU A 33 -4.18 12.70 15.44
CA LEU A 33 -2.93 12.41 14.72
C LEU A 33 -1.84 11.85 15.63
N ARG A 34 -2.20 11.22 16.75
CA ARG A 34 -1.24 10.51 17.60
C ARG A 34 -1.08 9.10 17.06
N GLU A 35 0.16 8.73 16.75
CA GLU A 35 0.51 7.41 16.24
C GLU A 35 0.33 6.34 17.31
N ALA A 36 -0.28 5.22 16.93
CA ALA A 36 -0.38 4.04 17.78
C ALA A 36 0.90 3.18 17.75
N HIS A 37 1.66 3.29 16.65
CA HIS A 37 2.88 2.54 16.34
C HIS A 37 3.66 3.27 15.23
N PRO A 38 4.99 3.11 15.10
CA PRO A 38 5.80 3.72 14.03
C PRO A 38 5.43 3.37 12.57
N GLY A 39 4.38 2.58 12.32
CA GLY A 39 4.02 2.11 10.99
C GLY A 39 4.71 0.82 10.55
N ILE A 40 4.36 0.39 9.34
CA ILE A 40 5.00 -0.72 8.60
C ILE A 40 5.21 -0.29 7.14
N GLN A 41 6.22 -0.87 6.49
CA GLN A 41 6.53 -0.64 5.08
C GLN A 41 7.02 -1.94 4.46
N TYR A 42 6.53 -2.26 3.26
CA TYR A 42 6.92 -3.45 2.51
C TYR A 42 7.05 -3.17 1.02
N VAL A 43 8.18 -3.58 0.46
CA VAL A 43 8.41 -3.65 -0.98
C VAL A 43 8.01 -5.05 -1.49
N ILE A 44 7.25 -5.11 -2.57
CA ILE A 44 6.74 -6.34 -3.18
C ILE A 44 7.72 -6.85 -4.23
N LYS A 45 8.05 -8.14 -4.13
CA LYS A 45 8.87 -8.82 -5.13
C LYS A 45 8.20 -8.73 -6.51
N THR A 46 8.90 -8.11 -7.46
CA THR A 46 8.37 -7.85 -8.80
C THR A 46 9.39 -8.27 -9.85
N ASP A 47 8.92 -8.99 -10.89
CA ASP A 47 9.78 -9.46 -11.98
C ASP A 47 10.17 -8.34 -12.96
N ASP A 48 11.26 -8.59 -13.71
CA ASP A 48 11.78 -7.64 -14.69
C ASP A 48 10.77 -7.29 -15.79
N LYS A 49 9.89 -8.21 -16.18
CA LYS A 49 8.91 -7.96 -17.25
C LYS A 49 7.91 -6.90 -16.80
N THR A 50 7.41 -7.00 -15.57
CA THR A 50 6.50 -6.03 -14.96
C THR A 50 7.21 -4.69 -14.78
N LEU A 51 8.42 -4.68 -14.20
CA LEU A 51 9.18 -3.45 -13.97
C LEU A 51 9.54 -2.73 -15.28
N ASN A 52 9.88 -3.47 -16.34
CA ASN A 52 10.20 -2.88 -17.65
C ASN A 52 8.96 -2.43 -18.43
N SER A 53 7.75 -2.78 -17.97
CA SER A 53 6.47 -2.36 -18.59
C SER A 53 5.91 -1.05 -18.03
N MET A 54 6.55 -0.49 -17.00
CA MET A 54 6.18 0.78 -16.39
C MET A 54 6.25 1.95 -17.38
N HIS A 55 5.51 3.03 -17.10
CA HIS A 55 5.65 4.26 -17.87
C HIS A 55 7.09 4.79 -17.75
N PRO A 56 7.70 5.41 -18.79
CA PRO A 56 9.09 5.87 -18.74
C PRO A 56 9.42 6.78 -17.55
N GLU A 57 8.45 7.59 -17.12
CA GLU A 57 8.59 8.44 -15.94
C GLU A 57 8.70 7.63 -14.65
N CYS A 58 7.88 6.58 -14.47
CA CYS A 58 7.96 5.66 -13.34
C CYS A 58 9.25 4.84 -13.35
N ILE A 59 9.72 4.39 -14.52
CA ILE A 59 11.01 3.70 -14.65
C ILE A 59 12.13 4.57 -14.09
N LYS A 60 12.19 5.84 -14.50
CA LYS A 60 13.23 6.76 -14.05
C LYS A 60 13.08 7.05 -12.55
N MET A 61 11.88 7.41 -12.11
CA MET A 61 11.60 7.75 -10.71
C MET A 61 11.97 6.60 -9.75
N HIS A 62 11.54 5.38 -10.07
CA HIS A 62 11.80 4.20 -9.23
C HIS A 62 13.23 3.68 -9.35
N ALA A 63 13.95 4.01 -10.42
CA ALA A 63 15.39 3.76 -10.50
C ALA A 63 16.16 4.76 -9.63
N ASP A 64 15.79 6.05 -9.69
CA ASP A 64 16.42 7.13 -8.93
C ASP A 64 16.18 6.96 -7.40
N SER A 65 15.00 6.48 -6.99
CA SER A 65 14.69 6.18 -5.58
C SER A 65 15.33 4.88 -5.06
N GLY A 66 15.76 3.99 -5.96
CA GLY A 66 16.23 2.65 -5.63
C GLY A 66 15.14 1.57 -5.55
N LEU A 67 13.84 1.95 -5.58
CA LEU A 67 12.72 1.02 -5.45
C LEU A 67 12.76 -0.11 -6.50
N THR A 68 13.19 0.18 -7.72
CA THR A 68 13.31 -0.85 -8.77
C THR A 68 14.28 -1.96 -8.37
N ALA A 69 15.39 -1.62 -7.71
CA ALA A 69 16.36 -2.60 -7.24
C ALA A 69 15.84 -3.38 -6.02
N GLU A 70 15.11 -2.70 -5.13
CA GLU A 70 14.48 -3.31 -3.95
C GLU A 70 13.38 -4.31 -4.36
N CYS A 71 12.53 -3.96 -5.33
CA CYS A 71 11.51 -4.85 -5.90
C CYS A 71 12.10 -6.17 -6.42
N LYS A 72 13.29 -6.14 -7.04
CA LYS A 72 13.94 -7.37 -7.55
C LYS A 72 14.50 -8.25 -6.43
N GLN A 73 14.98 -7.61 -5.37
CA GLN A 73 15.64 -8.27 -4.24
C GLN A 73 14.67 -8.68 -3.13
N SER A 74 13.48 -8.07 -3.09
CA SER A 74 12.50 -8.29 -2.04
C SER A 74 12.15 -9.79 -1.91
N PRO A 75 12.14 -10.32 -0.68
CA PRO A 75 11.67 -11.68 -0.43
C PRO A 75 10.14 -11.76 -0.33
N HIS A 76 9.43 -10.62 -0.35
CA HIS A 76 8.03 -10.55 0.00
C HIS A 76 7.12 -10.71 -1.23
N THR A 77 6.29 -11.74 -1.24
CA THR A 77 5.23 -11.85 -2.26
C THR A 77 4.08 -10.90 -1.94
N LYS A 78 3.25 -10.61 -2.94
CA LYS A 78 2.05 -9.78 -2.76
C LYS A 78 1.11 -10.32 -1.68
N GLU A 79 0.97 -11.64 -1.61
CA GLU A 79 0.13 -12.32 -0.60
C GLU A 79 0.72 -12.16 0.80
N PHE A 80 2.03 -12.32 0.96
CA PHE A 80 2.71 -12.09 2.23
C PHE A 80 2.49 -10.64 2.69
N VAL A 81 2.73 -9.66 1.82
CA VAL A 81 2.56 -8.24 2.14
C VAL A 81 1.12 -7.93 2.54
N ARG A 82 0.13 -8.41 1.77
CA ARG A 82 -1.29 -8.28 2.12
C ARG A 82 -1.57 -8.79 3.53
N ASP A 83 -1.08 -9.99 3.86
CA ASP A 83 -1.36 -10.63 5.14
C ASP A 83 -0.69 -9.90 6.31
N GLN A 84 0.55 -9.40 6.13
CA GLN A 84 1.21 -8.57 7.14
C GLN A 84 0.49 -7.25 7.37
N VAL A 85 0.09 -6.56 6.29
CA VAL A 85 -0.64 -5.30 6.38
C VAL A 85 -2.00 -5.49 7.04
N LEU A 86 -2.74 -6.54 6.65
CA LEU A 86 -4.02 -6.86 7.28
C LEU A 86 -3.85 -7.18 8.77
N ALA A 87 -2.86 -7.99 9.15
CA ALA A 87 -2.59 -8.32 10.54
C ALA A 87 -2.24 -7.08 11.37
N TYR A 88 -1.39 -6.21 10.85
CA TYR A 88 -1.07 -4.92 11.47
C TYR A 88 -2.32 -4.06 11.68
N ILE A 89 -3.16 -3.92 10.65
CA ILE A 89 -4.43 -3.17 10.78
C ILE A 89 -5.34 -3.80 11.83
N GLN A 90 -5.46 -5.13 11.87
CA GLN A 90 -6.31 -5.85 12.81
C GLN A 90 -5.89 -5.69 14.27
N GLU A 91 -4.60 -5.48 14.52
CA GLU A 91 -4.07 -5.24 15.87
C GLU A 91 -4.58 -3.92 16.47
N TYR A 92 -4.70 -2.86 15.65
CA TYR A 92 -5.03 -1.51 16.13
C TYR A 92 -6.44 -1.04 15.75
N VAL A 93 -7.07 -1.67 14.76
CA VAL A 93 -8.34 -1.23 14.18
C VAL A 93 -9.39 -2.33 14.27
N PRO A 94 -10.41 -2.17 15.13
CA PRO A 94 -11.56 -3.06 15.13
C PRO A 94 -12.26 -3.03 13.78
N LYS A 95 -12.80 -4.19 13.37
CA LYS A 95 -13.49 -4.35 12.09
C LYS A 95 -14.55 -3.25 11.88
N PHE A 96 -14.53 -2.64 10.69
CA PHE A 96 -15.43 -1.56 10.27
C PHE A 96 -15.34 -0.25 11.06
N LYS A 97 -14.28 -0.03 11.86
CA LYS A 97 -14.07 1.23 12.60
C LYS A 97 -13.07 2.18 11.96
N GLY A 98 -12.11 1.68 11.19
CA GLY A 98 -11.09 2.53 10.56
C GLY A 98 -11.53 3.11 9.22
N VAL A 99 -10.97 4.27 8.88
CA VAL A 99 -11.10 4.91 7.55
C VAL A 99 -9.72 5.07 6.92
N ILE A 100 -9.63 4.95 5.59
CA ILE A 100 -8.37 5.18 4.88
C ILE A 100 -8.12 6.69 4.77
N GLY A 101 -6.94 7.13 5.20
CA GLY A 101 -6.44 8.49 5.03
C GLY A 101 -5.21 8.52 4.10
N GLY A 102 -4.93 9.67 3.51
CA GLY A 102 -3.80 9.86 2.60
C GLY A 102 -3.98 11.09 1.70
N SER A 103 -2.90 11.52 1.06
CA SER A 103 -2.98 12.50 -0.02
C SER A 103 -3.45 11.79 -1.29
N SER A 104 -4.42 12.34 -2.03
CA SER A 104 -4.96 11.70 -3.25
C SER A 104 -5.42 10.24 -3.07
N VAL A 105 -5.86 9.89 -1.85
CA VAL A 105 -6.19 8.53 -1.37
C VAL A 105 -7.19 7.74 -2.24
N HIS A 106 -7.91 8.41 -3.14
CA HIS A 106 -8.84 7.74 -4.06
C HIS A 106 -8.12 6.74 -4.98
N PHE A 107 -6.94 7.10 -5.51
CA PHE A 107 -6.16 6.20 -6.34
C PHE A 107 -5.72 4.98 -5.53
N ASP A 108 -5.07 5.21 -4.39
CA ASP A 108 -4.52 4.15 -3.54
C ASP A 108 -5.60 3.21 -3.04
N LYS A 109 -6.71 3.77 -2.54
CA LYS A 109 -7.86 2.99 -2.12
C LYS A 109 -8.40 2.12 -3.25
N THR A 110 -8.53 2.65 -4.46
CA THR A 110 -9.16 1.92 -5.57
C THR A 110 -8.26 0.79 -6.08
N ILE A 111 -6.95 1.01 -6.20
CA ILE A 111 -6.03 -0.07 -6.57
C ILE A 111 -5.90 -1.11 -5.43
N LEU A 112 -5.95 -0.68 -4.17
CA LEU A 112 -5.97 -1.59 -3.02
C LEU A 112 -7.23 -2.46 -2.98
N MET A 113 -8.40 -1.91 -3.30
CA MET A 113 -9.65 -2.68 -3.45
C MET A 113 -9.53 -3.75 -4.54
N ARG A 114 -8.77 -3.49 -5.61
CA ARG A 114 -8.54 -4.45 -6.70
C ARG A 114 -7.53 -5.54 -6.34
N GLU A 115 -6.39 -5.14 -5.76
CA GLU A 115 -5.22 -6.00 -5.57
C GLU A 115 -5.22 -6.71 -4.20
N MET A 116 -5.73 -6.05 -3.17
CA MET A 116 -5.70 -6.50 -1.78
C MET A 116 -7.05 -6.23 -1.06
N PRO A 117 -8.19 -6.72 -1.61
CA PRO A 117 -9.53 -6.36 -1.12
C PRO A 117 -9.75 -6.67 0.36
N LEU A 118 -9.09 -7.70 0.90
CA LEU A 118 -9.19 -8.07 2.32
C LEU A 118 -8.80 -6.93 3.27
N ILE A 119 -7.87 -6.05 2.88
CA ILE A 119 -7.50 -4.87 3.67
C ILE A 119 -8.66 -3.87 3.68
N THR A 120 -9.20 -3.56 2.51
CA THR A 120 -10.29 -2.58 2.38
C THR A 120 -11.60 -3.09 2.98
N ASP A 121 -11.86 -4.39 2.92
CA ASP A 121 -13.03 -5.06 3.50
C ASP A 121 -13.01 -5.06 5.04
N TRP A 122 -11.83 -4.97 5.65
CA TRP A 122 -11.72 -4.83 7.10
C TRP A 122 -12.05 -3.42 7.58
N LEU A 123 -11.80 -2.43 6.72
CA LEU A 123 -12.03 -1.02 6.99
C LEU A 123 -13.48 -0.64 6.65
N LYS A 124 -13.86 0.57 7.03
CA LYS A 124 -15.23 1.05 6.81
C LYS A 124 -15.45 1.36 5.33
N TYR A 125 -16.54 0.82 4.77
CA TYR A 125 -17.06 1.21 3.46
C TYR A 125 -17.67 2.62 3.59
N GLN A 126 -16.93 3.65 3.18
CA GLN A 126 -17.48 4.99 2.91
C GLN A 126 -16.98 5.47 1.56
#